data_AF-A0A8H9NXL8-F1
#
_entry.id   AF-A0A8H9NXL8-F1
#
_cell.length_a   1.000
_cell.length_b   1.000
_cell.length_c   1.000
_cell.angle_alpha   90.00
_cell.angle_beta   90.00
_cell.angle_gamma   90.00
#
_symmetry.space_group_name_H-M   'P 1'
#
loop_
_entity.id
_entity.type
_entity.pdbx_description
1 polymer ?
#
loop_
_entity_poly.entity_id
_entity_poly.type
_entity_poly.pdbx_seq_one_letter_code
_entity_poly.pdbx_strand_id
1 'polypeptide(L)'
;MAKTCIVCGQAAGSGEHVFPASLGGRRVNSGIYCPKHDNSYSGLVNEIAEQLDFLNAYLGVRPDHSKHPKTAYGEHTLTGETVSISAKEIKFTKPRVISRSAVGEGEELHLAFPNQQSVKQFAKKMEDDGHEWTPLSKPSARPYITGSIHHKRKFGGACGLGAIAYMTQTFFAQEFPELARSGTLSNFINYTQAIAKVAALGGCEQQPEEREELIEARAAVTVALEPFGGTAPIWWDFSPPAGARANKFEFGHRVTVGIDGFDGQIYGRVALFSTLTFAVHLGTAPQGSATREVTVDIDPLAEHPPHDIDKHQVLSAPGRVQVPEHATEGLANALADGTQQRAFANLLERLEEHQLLKLARTMSTALAPCSTLSLFEARTLIEKELDQQPQQIWRLVTAVVEGSRAEMVKGGMENIAPVLDNLIAYDAQSASGLSQQAEATLALAKAALVAQMEQDCAAGVLHEERIAELMGRGPGLYAVGQLVLAPVLQVFSESAHPNEVSR
;
A
#
# COMPACT_ATOMS: atom_id res chain seq x y z
N MET A 1 31.01 14.39 23.12
CA MET A 1 30.69 15.78 22.71
C MET A 1 29.34 16.21 23.26
N ALA A 2 29.10 17.51 23.42
CA ALA A 2 27.78 18.03 23.77
C ALA A 2 26.76 17.69 22.67
N LYS A 3 25.56 17.24 23.03
CA LYS A 3 24.48 16.98 22.07
C LYS A 3 23.95 18.31 21.56
N THR A 4 24.51 18.82 20.48
CA THR A 4 24.06 20.04 19.80
C THR A 4 23.26 19.72 18.55
N CYS A 5 22.32 20.61 18.24
CA CYS A 5 21.49 20.59 17.05
C CYS A 5 22.38 20.78 15.81
N ILE A 6 22.28 19.87 14.84
CA ILE A 6 23.11 19.91 13.62
C ILE A 6 22.82 21.13 12.74
N VAL A 7 21.67 21.78 12.91
CA VAL A 7 21.25 22.94 12.11
C VAL A 7 21.77 24.26 12.68
N CYS A 8 21.72 24.45 14.00
CA CYS A 8 22.03 25.76 14.62
C CYS A 8 23.08 25.73 15.72
N GLY A 9 23.64 24.56 16.06
CA GLY A 9 24.67 24.41 17.10
C GLY A 9 24.17 24.60 18.54
N GLN A 10 22.91 24.97 18.76
CA GLN A 10 22.30 25.07 20.10
C GLN A 10 22.07 23.69 20.72
N ALA A 11 21.71 23.62 22.00
CA ALA A 11 21.40 22.34 22.66
C ALA A 11 20.32 21.55 21.89
N ALA A 12 20.62 20.28 21.59
CA ALA A 12 19.62 19.33 21.10
C ALA A 12 18.76 18.81 22.26
N GLY A 13 17.59 18.27 21.93
CA GLY A 13 16.70 17.71 22.94
C GLY A 13 15.35 17.25 22.41
N SER A 14 15.08 17.41 21.11
CA SER A 14 13.83 16.90 20.52
C SER A 14 13.95 15.41 20.30
N GLY A 15 13.01 14.61 20.83
CA GLY A 15 12.97 13.16 20.66
C GLY A 15 12.58 12.74 19.24
N GLU A 16 13.36 13.16 18.24
CA GLU A 16 13.02 12.96 16.84
C GLU A 16 13.12 11.50 16.45
N HIS A 17 12.16 11.02 15.68
CA HIS A 17 12.23 9.68 15.11
C HIS A 17 13.38 9.60 14.09
N VAL A 18 14.29 8.63 14.28
CA VAL A 18 15.44 8.42 13.38
C VAL A 18 14.96 8.07 11.96
N PHE A 19 13.82 7.39 11.87
CA PHE A 19 13.05 7.15 10.65
C PHE A 19 11.58 7.49 10.91
N PRO A 20 10.83 8.10 9.97
CA PRO A 20 9.47 8.54 10.26
C PRO A 20 8.55 7.45 10.82
N ALA A 21 7.90 7.73 11.95
CA ALA A 21 6.94 6.83 12.58
C ALA A 21 5.74 6.51 11.68
N SER A 22 5.40 7.44 10.80
CA SER A 22 4.36 7.30 9.79
C SER A 22 4.65 6.19 8.77
N LEU A 23 5.92 5.76 8.66
CA LEU A 23 6.42 4.67 7.82
C LEU A 23 6.96 3.48 8.66
N GLY A 24 6.55 3.38 9.93
CA GLY A 24 6.93 2.27 10.81
C GLY A 24 8.23 2.45 11.59
N GLY A 25 8.84 3.64 11.58
CA GLY A 25 10.00 3.92 12.44
C GLY A 25 9.62 4.00 13.93
N ARG A 26 10.36 3.28 14.79
CA ARG A 26 10.07 3.16 16.24
C ARG A 26 11.09 3.84 17.15
N ARG A 27 12.20 4.29 16.59
CA ARG A 27 13.37 4.74 17.37
C ARG A 27 13.47 6.24 17.33
N VAL A 28 13.72 6.84 18.49
CA VAL A 28 13.92 8.28 18.65
C VAL A 28 15.36 8.59 19.07
N ASN A 29 15.87 9.77 18.69
CA ASN A 29 17.14 10.29 19.17
C ASN A 29 17.06 11.78 19.52
N SER A 30 17.20 12.09 20.82
CA SER A 30 17.23 13.45 21.35
C SER A 30 18.51 14.25 21.07
N GLY A 31 19.49 13.66 20.40
CA GLY A 31 20.78 14.25 20.15
C GLY A 31 20.95 14.99 18.82
N ILE A 32 19.98 14.92 17.90
CA ILE A 32 20.17 15.40 16.52
C ILE A 32 19.66 16.83 16.33
N TYR A 33 18.41 17.10 16.74
CA TYR A 33 17.77 18.39 16.54
C TYR A 33 17.32 19.04 17.86
N CYS A 34 17.19 20.37 17.83
CA CYS A 34 16.41 21.10 18.82
C CYS A 34 14.93 21.12 18.39
N PRO A 35 13.96 21.34 19.31
CA PRO A 35 12.53 21.28 18.99
C PRO A 35 12.10 22.17 17.81
N LYS A 36 12.72 23.35 17.65
CA LYS A 36 12.42 24.26 16.54
C LYS A 36 12.73 23.63 15.18
N HIS A 37 13.95 23.10 15.01
CA HIS A 37 14.36 22.54 13.71
C HIS A 37 13.74 21.18 13.47
N ASP A 38 13.46 20.41 14.52
CA ASP A 38 12.70 19.18 14.40
C ASP A 38 11.30 19.44 13.83
N ASN A 39 10.54 20.34 14.47
CA ASN A 39 9.19 20.70 14.01
C ASN A 39 9.17 21.31 12.60
N SER A 40 10.26 21.95 12.15
CA SER A 40 10.34 22.50 10.80
C SER A 40 10.25 21.43 9.70
N TYR A 41 10.62 20.17 9.98
CA TYR A 41 10.56 19.07 9.02
C TYR A 41 9.21 18.36 8.96
N SER A 42 8.26 18.71 9.83
CA SER A 42 6.93 18.07 9.88
C SER A 42 6.18 18.10 8.54
N GLY A 43 6.33 19.17 7.75
CA GLY A 43 5.76 19.25 6.41
C GLY A 43 6.27 18.16 5.46
N LEU A 44 7.57 17.85 5.49
CA LEU A 44 8.15 16.77 4.67
C LEU A 44 7.71 15.39 5.16
N VAL A 45 7.64 15.21 6.49
CA VAL A 45 7.17 13.95 7.10
C VAL A 45 5.70 13.68 6.75
N ASN A 46 4.87 14.71 6.72
CA ASN A 46 3.46 14.60 6.32
C ASN A 46 3.35 14.29 4.82
N GLU A 47 4.08 15.02 3.97
CA GLU A 47 4.09 14.79 2.52
C GLU A 47 4.40 13.33 2.19
N ILE A 48 5.53 12.80 2.68
CA ILE A 48 5.93 11.42 2.37
C ILE A 48 4.95 10.38 2.94
N ALA A 49 4.32 10.70 4.08
CA ALA A 49 3.30 9.85 4.69
C ALA A 49 2.02 9.79 3.84
N GLU A 50 1.64 10.88 3.20
CA GLU A 50 0.50 10.97 2.28
C GLU A 50 0.79 10.30 0.93
N GLN A 51 1.99 10.52 0.37
CA GLN A 51 2.37 9.89 -0.91
C GLN A 51 2.40 8.35 -0.82
N LEU A 52 2.66 7.80 0.36
CA LEU A 52 2.77 6.36 0.63
C LEU A 52 1.62 5.80 1.47
N ASP A 53 0.55 6.57 1.69
CA ASP A 53 -0.55 6.20 2.58
C ASP A 53 -1.19 4.86 2.19
N PHE A 54 -1.39 4.62 0.90
CA PHE A 54 -2.02 3.41 0.36
C PHE A 54 -1.17 2.17 0.65
N LEU A 55 0.13 2.22 0.37
CA LEU A 55 1.05 1.12 0.64
C LEU A 55 1.10 0.82 2.14
N ASN A 56 1.20 1.86 2.97
CA ASN A 56 1.19 1.70 4.43
C ASN A 56 -0.13 1.10 4.94
N ALA A 57 -1.26 1.61 4.44
CA ALA A 57 -2.58 1.16 4.86
C ALA A 57 -2.83 -0.29 4.44
N TYR A 58 -2.50 -0.64 3.20
CA TYR A 58 -2.69 -1.99 2.65
C TYR A 58 -1.77 -3.02 3.31
N LEU A 59 -0.50 -2.67 3.53
CA LEU A 59 0.46 -3.53 4.23
C LEU A 59 0.12 -3.67 5.73
N GLY A 60 -0.47 -2.64 6.34
CA GLY A 60 -0.88 -2.64 7.73
C GLY A 60 0.13 -1.99 8.69
N VAL A 61 0.93 -1.06 8.17
CA VAL A 61 1.90 -0.27 8.94
C VAL A 61 1.17 0.50 10.04
N ARG A 62 1.67 0.37 11.27
CA ARG A 62 1.12 1.04 12.45
C ARG A 62 2.00 2.21 12.86
N PRO A 63 1.48 3.45 12.94
CA PRO A 63 2.20 4.56 13.54
C PRO A 63 2.51 4.31 15.02
N ASP A 64 3.54 4.95 15.56
CA ASP A 64 3.95 4.78 16.97
C ASP A 64 2.87 5.20 17.99
N HIS A 65 2.10 6.22 17.65
CA HIS A 65 1.04 6.76 18.51
C HIS A 65 -0.35 6.16 18.25
N SER A 66 -0.47 5.12 17.41
CA SER A 66 -1.76 4.51 17.06
C SER A 66 -1.75 3.00 17.26
N LYS A 67 -2.80 2.48 17.93
CA LYS A 67 -3.05 1.03 18.02
C LYS A 67 -3.62 0.43 16.73
N HIS A 68 -4.01 1.27 15.79
CA HIS A 68 -4.64 0.85 14.54
C HIS A 68 -3.71 1.12 13.35
N PRO A 69 -3.69 0.21 12.35
CA PRO A 69 -3.05 0.47 11.06
C PRO A 69 -3.53 1.79 10.45
N LYS A 70 -2.71 2.37 9.60
CA LYS A 70 -3.13 3.53 8.81
C LYS A 70 -4.33 3.19 7.91
N THR A 71 -5.09 4.23 7.63
CA THR A 71 -6.19 4.21 6.68
C THR A 71 -5.83 5.13 5.52
N ALA A 72 -6.02 4.64 4.30
CA ALA A 72 -5.95 5.44 3.09
C ALA A 72 -7.37 5.63 2.52
N TYR A 73 -7.51 6.58 1.59
CA TYR A 73 -8.78 6.84 0.92
C TYR A 73 -8.66 6.67 -0.59
N GLY A 74 -9.72 6.14 -1.19
CA GLY A 74 -9.90 6.00 -2.63
C GLY A 74 -11.36 6.21 -3.03
N GLU A 75 -11.60 6.16 -4.32
CA GLU A 75 -12.93 6.29 -4.92
C GLU A 75 -13.40 4.95 -5.45
N HIS A 76 -14.59 4.52 -5.05
CA HIS A 76 -15.21 3.31 -5.56
C HIS A 76 -15.68 3.55 -7.01
N THR A 77 -15.10 2.87 -7.99
CA THR A 77 -15.25 3.23 -9.41
C THR A 77 -16.68 3.15 -9.93
N LEU A 78 -17.52 2.28 -9.33
CA LEU A 78 -18.90 2.11 -9.75
C LEU A 78 -19.83 3.19 -9.17
N THR A 79 -19.53 3.72 -7.99
CA THR A 79 -20.44 4.62 -7.26
C THR A 79 -19.93 6.05 -7.18
N GLY A 80 -18.65 6.28 -7.45
CA GLY A 80 -17.98 7.57 -7.27
C GLY A 80 -17.79 7.95 -5.79
N GLU A 81 -18.11 7.06 -4.86
CA GLU A 81 -18.09 7.37 -3.43
C GLU A 81 -16.74 7.06 -2.79
N THR A 82 -16.39 7.84 -1.76
CA THR A 82 -15.16 7.64 -1.02
C THR A 82 -15.22 6.40 -0.13
N VAL A 83 -14.23 5.52 -0.31
CA VAL A 83 -13.96 4.36 0.54
C VAL A 83 -12.70 4.56 1.35
N SER A 84 -12.70 4.05 2.56
CA SER A 84 -11.51 3.92 3.40
C SER A 84 -10.90 2.53 3.21
N ILE A 85 -9.58 2.46 3.12
CA ILE A 85 -8.78 1.27 2.82
C ILE A 85 -7.80 1.03 3.96
N SER A 86 -7.72 -0.20 4.45
CA SER A 86 -6.74 -0.65 5.44
C SER A 86 -6.43 -2.13 5.24
N ALA A 87 -5.39 -2.64 5.92
CA ALA A 87 -5.02 -4.06 5.92
C ALA A 87 -6.06 -4.98 6.58
N LYS A 88 -7.16 -4.43 7.10
CA LYS A 88 -8.24 -5.18 7.72
C LYS A 88 -9.51 -5.18 6.88
N GLU A 89 -9.84 -4.03 6.32
CA GLU A 89 -11.10 -3.83 5.64
C GLU A 89 -11.03 -2.67 4.64
N ILE A 90 -11.91 -2.76 3.65
CA ILE A 90 -12.31 -1.66 2.79
C ILE A 90 -13.78 -1.38 3.12
N LYS A 91 -14.12 -0.12 3.37
CA LYS A 91 -15.50 0.27 3.69
C LYS A 91 -15.84 1.64 3.14
N PHE A 92 -17.13 1.85 2.84
CA PHE A 92 -17.65 3.18 2.55
C PHE A 92 -17.50 4.09 3.77
N THR A 93 -17.33 5.38 3.52
CA THR A 93 -17.19 6.38 4.59
C THR A 93 -18.51 7.00 5.01
N LYS A 94 -19.57 6.84 4.19
CA LYS A 94 -20.89 7.44 4.38
C LYS A 94 -22.01 6.42 4.13
N PRO A 95 -23.22 6.66 4.68
CA PRO A 95 -24.41 5.92 4.30
C PRO A 95 -24.73 6.08 2.81
N ARG A 96 -25.35 5.06 2.22
CA ARG A 96 -25.70 4.99 0.80
C ARG A 96 -27.17 4.70 0.61
N VAL A 97 -27.76 5.28 -0.44
CA VAL A 97 -29.11 4.91 -0.91
C VAL A 97 -28.96 3.81 -1.95
N ILE A 98 -29.49 2.63 -1.64
CA ILE A 98 -29.52 1.46 -2.54
C ILE A 98 -30.68 1.61 -3.54
N SER A 99 -31.88 1.90 -3.02
CA SER A 99 -33.07 2.14 -3.83
C SER A 99 -34.00 3.12 -3.14
N ARG A 100 -34.87 3.74 -3.96
CA ARG A 100 -35.91 4.67 -3.54
C ARG A 100 -37.18 4.37 -4.34
N SER A 101 -38.30 4.29 -3.64
CA SER A 101 -39.63 4.12 -4.25
C SER A 101 -40.64 5.06 -3.60
N ALA A 102 -41.52 5.67 -4.39
CA ALA A 102 -42.62 6.47 -3.86
C ALA A 102 -43.68 5.55 -3.26
N VAL A 103 -44.17 5.89 -2.05
CA VAL A 103 -45.23 5.16 -1.35
C VAL A 103 -46.19 6.18 -0.74
N GLY A 104 -47.35 6.36 -1.39
CA GLY A 104 -48.34 7.37 -1.00
C GLY A 104 -47.78 8.79 -1.09
N GLU A 105 -47.85 9.54 0.02
CA GLU A 105 -47.25 10.88 0.14
C GLU A 105 -45.79 10.84 0.63
N GLY A 106 -45.22 9.64 0.83
CA GLY A 106 -43.86 9.44 1.34
C GLY A 106 -42.94 8.69 0.38
N GLU A 107 -41.73 8.39 0.85
CA GLU A 107 -40.73 7.60 0.15
C GLU A 107 -40.30 6.41 1.02
N GLU A 108 -40.18 5.24 0.39
CA GLU A 108 -39.48 4.09 0.96
C GLU A 108 -38.02 4.11 0.47
N LEU A 109 -37.08 4.02 1.41
CA LEU A 109 -35.64 4.05 1.15
C LEU A 109 -35.00 2.76 1.64
N HIS A 110 -34.27 2.09 0.75
CA HIS A 110 -33.35 1.03 1.15
C HIS A 110 -31.96 1.63 1.30
N LEU A 111 -31.41 1.58 2.52
CA LEU A 111 -30.16 2.25 2.88
C LEU A 111 -29.09 1.24 3.30
N ALA A 112 -27.84 1.47 2.88
CA ALA A 112 -26.66 0.79 3.39
C ALA A 112 -25.86 1.71 4.30
N PHE A 113 -25.30 1.16 5.37
CA PHE A 113 -24.48 1.89 6.33
C PHE A 113 -23.15 1.18 6.51
N PRO A 114 -22.03 1.91 6.66
CA PRO A 114 -20.73 1.29 6.82
C PRO A 114 -20.55 0.60 8.18
N ASN A 115 -21.35 0.98 9.18
CA ASN A 115 -21.38 0.35 10.50
C ASN A 115 -22.64 0.79 11.29
N GLN A 116 -22.87 0.14 12.44
CA GLN A 116 -24.00 0.45 13.32
C GLN A 116 -23.96 1.88 13.91
N GLN A 117 -22.77 2.47 14.10
CA GLN A 117 -22.66 3.83 14.60
C GLN A 117 -23.20 4.84 13.57
N SER A 118 -22.93 4.62 12.29
CA SER A 118 -23.48 5.44 11.20
C SER A 118 -25.00 5.34 11.09
N VAL A 119 -25.61 4.21 11.44
CA VAL A 119 -27.07 4.08 11.55
C VAL A 119 -27.61 5.04 12.63
N LYS A 120 -27.00 5.03 13.82
CA LYS A 120 -27.41 5.90 14.93
C LYS A 120 -27.25 7.38 14.59
N GLN A 121 -26.14 7.74 13.94
CA GLN A 121 -25.87 9.11 13.50
C GLN A 121 -26.88 9.58 12.44
N PHE A 122 -27.22 8.71 11.50
CA PHE A 122 -28.23 9.00 10.48
C PHE A 122 -29.62 9.16 11.09
N ALA A 123 -30.04 8.24 11.96
CA ALA A 123 -31.32 8.32 12.66
C ALA A 123 -31.48 9.65 13.41
N LYS A 124 -30.47 10.03 14.20
CA LYS A 124 -30.43 11.30 14.90
C LYS A 124 -30.51 12.49 13.94
N LYS A 125 -29.78 12.44 12.83
CA LYS A 125 -29.83 13.52 11.82
C LYS A 125 -31.23 13.68 11.23
N MET A 126 -31.92 12.59 10.88
CA MET A 126 -33.28 12.64 10.35
C MET A 126 -34.26 13.25 11.37
N GLU A 127 -34.11 12.92 12.65
CA GLU A 127 -34.89 13.51 13.74
C GLU A 127 -34.59 15.01 13.92
N ASP A 128 -33.31 15.39 13.95
CA ASP A 128 -32.85 16.78 14.10
C ASP A 128 -33.32 17.67 12.92
N ASP A 129 -33.37 17.10 11.70
CA ASP A 129 -33.85 17.76 10.48
C ASP A 129 -35.39 17.81 10.39
N GLY A 130 -36.12 17.25 11.38
CA GLY A 130 -37.58 17.30 11.48
C GLY A 130 -38.31 16.32 10.55
N HIS A 131 -37.63 15.28 10.05
CA HIS A 131 -38.24 14.26 9.21
C HIS A 131 -38.92 13.17 10.05
N GLU A 132 -40.18 12.88 9.74
CA GLU A 132 -40.84 11.66 10.24
C GLU A 132 -40.32 10.44 9.47
N TRP A 133 -39.73 9.48 10.17
CA TRP A 133 -39.26 8.24 9.57
C TRP A 133 -39.53 7.05 10.49
N THR A 134 -39.72 5.86 9.90
CA THR A 134 -39.93 4.62 10.66
C THR A 134 -39.14 3.47 10.01
N PRO A 135 -38.32 2.72 10.77
CA PRO A 135 -37.67 1.53 10.25
C PRO A 135 -38.69 0.47 9.81
N LEU A 136 -38.67 0.08 8.54
CA LEU A 136 -39.54 -0.98 8.01
C LEU A 136 -39.02 -2.39 8.30
N SER A 137 -37.72 -2.53 8.60
CA SER A 137 -37.07 -3.81 8.88
C SER A 137 -35.93 -3.65 9.89
N LYS A 138 -35.51 -4.79 10.46
CA LYS A 138 -34.29 -4.83 11.30
C LYS A 138 -33.05 -4.73 10.39
N PRO A 139 -32.03 -3.95 10.77
CA PRO A 139 -30.77 -3.93 10.04
C PRO A 139 -30.17 -5.33 9.94
N SER A 140 -29.73 -5.71 8.75
CA SER A 140 -28.95 -6.92 8.51
C SER A 140 -27.53 -6.55 8.12
N ALA A 141 -26.55 -7.35 8.56
CA ALA A 141 -25.16 -7.18 8.17
C ALA A 141 -24.88 -8.09 6.97
N ARG A 142 -24.40 -7.51 5.88
CA ARG A 142 -24.01 -8.24 4.67
C ARG A 142 -22.64 -7.72 4.18
N PRO A 143 -21.70 -8.61 3.81
CA PRO A 143 -20.48 -8.19 3.13
C PRO A 143 -20.80 -7.50 1.81
N TYR A 144 -20.15 -6.37 1.55
CA TYR A 144 -20.17 -5.71 0.26
C TYR A 144 -18.91 -6.09 -0.51
N ILE A 145 -19.07 -6.66 -1.69
CA ILE A 145 -17.98 -7.06 -2.57
C ILE A 145 -17.56 -5.86 -3.39
N THR A 146 -16.38 -5.35 -3.07
CA THR A 146 -15.81 -4.19 -3.73
C THR A 146 -15.18 -4.60 -5.06
N GLY A 147 -15.43 -3.79 -6.09
CA GLY A 147 -14.73 -3.85 -7.37
C GLY A 147 -13.45 -3.04 -7.35
N SER A 148 -13.15 -2.42 -8.49
CA SER A 148 -12.00 -1.54 -8.61
C SER A 148 -12.15 -0.31 -7.71
N ILE A 149 -11.03 0.11 -7.12
CA ILE A 149 -10.95 1.35 -6.35
C ILE A 149 -9.91 2.23 -7.03
N HIS A 150 -10.34 3.40 -7.45
CA HIS A 150 -9.45 4.38 -8.04
C HIS A 150 -8.78 5.19 -6.94
N HIS A 151 -7.47 5.33 -7.02
CA HIS A 151 -6.72 6.30 -6.26
C HIS A 151 -5.57 6.83 -7.11
N LYS A 152 -5.17 8.07 -6.82
CA LYS A 152 -4.01 8.72 -7.44
C LYS A 152 -3.14 9.30 -6.35
N ARG A 153 -1.84 9.02 -6.43
CA ARG A 153 -0.80 9.63 -5.59
C ARG A 153 0.30 10.13 -6.50
N LYS A 154 0.95 11.23 -6.12
CA LYS A 154 2.15 11.72 -6.78
C LYS A 154 3.33 11.42 -5.87
N PHE A 155 4.21 10.51 -6.28
CA PHE A 155 5.33 10.10 -5.46
C PHE A 155 6.64 10.56 -6.07
N GLY A 156 7.55 11.10 -5.24
CA GLY A 156 8.89 11.51 -5.69
C GLY A 156 8.96 12.89 -6.36
N GLY A 157 8.00 13.78 -6.10
CA GLY A 157 8.15 15.22 -6.40
C GLY A 157 9.17 15.91 -5.48
N ALA A 158 9.41 17.21 -5.65
CA ALA A 158 10.47 17.94 -4.93
C ALA A 158 10.39 17.79 -3.40
N CYS A 159 9.21 17.91 -2.79
CA CYS A 159 9.04 17.67 -1.35
C CYS A 159 9.22 16.18 -0.98
N GLY A 160 8.75 15.26 -1.81
CA GLY A 160 8.92 13.82 -1.57
C GLY A 160 10.41 13.44 -1.54
N LEU A 161 11.19 13.92 -2.52
CA LEU A 161 12.64 13.78 -2.52
C LEU A 161 13.29 14.54 -1.36
N GLY A 162 12.80 15.73 -1.01
CA GLY A 162 13.22 16.46 0.18
C GLY A 162 13.03 15.66 1.47
N ALA A 163 11.94 14.89 1.59
CA ALA A 163 11.70 14.01 2.72
C ALA A 163 12.69 12.84 2.77
N ILE A 164 13.04 12.24 1.62
CA ILE A 164 14.09 11.20 1.57
C ILE A 164 15.47 11.79 1.92
N ALA A 165 15.76 13.02 1.48
CA ALA A 165 16.98 13.73 1.84
C ALA A 165 17.04 13.99 3.35
N TYR A 166 15.92 14.42 3.95
CA TYR A 166 15.78 14.56 5.40
C TYR A 166 16.02 13.24 6.15
N MET A 167 15.40 12.14 5.73
CA MET A 167 15.65 10.82 6.34
C MET A 167 17.13 10.45 6.30
N THR A 168 17.78 10.67 5.16
CA THR A 168 19.20 10.37 4.97
C THR A 168 20.08 11.26 5.85
N GLN A 169 19.76 12.55 5.99
CA GLN A 169 20.43 13.48 6.91
C GLN A 169 20.35 13.01 8.35
N THR A 170 19.15 12.64 8.81
CA THR A 170 18.91 12.18 10.18
C THR A 170 19.67 10.89 10.47
N PHE A 171 19.67 9.93 9.54
CA PHE A 171 20.49 8.72 9.66
C PHE A 171 22.00 9.02 9.62
N PHE A 172 22.44 9.93 8.76
CA PHE A 172 23.84 10.32 8.71
C PHE A 172 24.28 10.95 10.05
N ALA A 173 23.47 11.84 10.62
CA ALA A 173 23.76 12.46 11.91
C ALA A 173 23.73 11.47 13.09
N GLN A 174 22.91 10.42 13.00
CA GLN A 174 22.90 9.31 13.95
C GLN A 174 24.21 8.53 13.91
N GLU A 175 24.71 8.20 12.71
CA GLU A 175 25.82 7.27 12.51
C GLU A 175 27.20 7.95 12.44
N PHE A 176 27.24 9.21 12.01
CA PHE A 176 28.42 10.05 11.87
C PHE A 176 28.23 11.40 12.62
N PRO A 177 27.95 11.36 13.93
CA PRO A 177 27.54 12.54 14.71
C PRO A 177 28.56 13.69 14.69
N GLU A 178 29.85 13.36 14.68
CA GLU A 178 30.93 14.33 14.68
C GLU A 178 30.99 15.10 13.37
N LEU A 179 30.91 14.38 12.23
CA LEU A 179 30.97 15.02 10.91
C LEU A 179 29.70 15.83 10.63
N ALA A 180 28.53 15.34 11.04
CA ALA A 180 27.27 16.07 10.90
C ALA A 180 27.28 17.43 11.63
N ARG A 181 28.09 17.58 12.68
CA ARG A 181 28.22 18.84 13.46
C ARG A 181 29.41 19.70 13.04
N SER A 182 30.26 19.22 12.13
CA SER A 182 31.48 19.93 11.70
C SER A 182 31.23 21.08 10.72
N GLY A 183 29.98 21.25 10.26
CA GLY A 183 29.64 22.18 9.18
C GLY A 183 29.87 21.61 7.77
N THR A 184 30.45 20.42 7.63
CA THR A 184 30.65 19.73 6.34
C THR A 184 29.34 19.54 5.56
N LEU A 185 28.22 19.36 6.26
CA LEU A 185 26.90 19.16 5.65
C LEU A 185 26.06 20.45 5.54
N SER A 186 26.63 21.64 5.77
CA SER A 186 25.86 22.88 5.83
C SER A 186 25.03 23.13 4.57
N ASN A 187 25.57 22.88 3.38
CA ASN A 187 24.84 23.07 2.12
C ASN A 187 23.65 22.11 2.02
N PHE A 188 23.84 20.84 2.40
CA PHE A 188 22.78 19.85 2.38
C PHE A 188 21.68 20.17 3.42
N ILE A 189 22.07 20.60 4.62
CA ILE A 189 21.15 21.03 5.68
C ILE A 189 20.36 22.27 5.24
N ASN A 190 21.00 23.23 4.58
CA ASN A 190 20.32 24.41 4.04
C ASN A 190 19.28 24.02 2.99
N TYR A 191 19.62 23.08 2.09
CA TYR A 191 18.67 22.53 1.12
C TYR A 191 17.48 21.85 1.81
N THR A 192 17.71 20.96 2.77
CA THR A 192 16.62 20.26 3.45
C THR A 192 15.74 21.21 4.27
N GLN A 193 16.30 22.24 4.91
CA GLN A 193 15.54 23.29 5.62
C GLN A 193 14.71 24.15 4.65
N ALA A 194 15.28 24.53 3.50
CA ALA A 194 14.58 25.33 2.51
C ALA A 194 13.38 24.58 1.91
N ILE A 195 13.56 23.32 1.51
CA ILE A 195 12.46 22.51 0.97
C ILE A 195 11.43 22.15 2.04
N ALA A 196 11.86 22.00 3.31
CA ALA A 196 10.93 21.80 4.42
C ALA A 196 10.00 22.99 4.64
N LYS A 197 10.50 24.23 4.47
CA LYS A 197 9.67 25.44 4.52
C LYS A 197 8.60 25.44 3.42
N VAL A 198 8.95 25.02 2.19
CA VAL A 198 7.97 24.88 1.10
C VAL A 198 6.88 23.87 1.48
N ALA A 199 7.26 22.72 2.03
CA ALA A 199 6.31 21.69 2.46
C ALA A 199 5.40 22.15 3.61
N ALA A 200 5.95 22.83 4.61
CA ALA A 200 5.18 23.38 5.73
C ALA A 200 4.13 24.41 5.29
N LEU A 201 4.36 25.10 4.18
CA LEU A 201 3.43 26.06 3.57
C LEU A 201 2.43 25.40 2.59
N GLY A 202 2.46 24.07 2.44
CA GLY A 202 1.60 23.33 1.50
C GLY A 202 1.99 23.52 0.03
N GLY A 203 3.23 23.96 -0.25
CA GLY A 203 3.71 24.30 -1.59
C GLY A 203 4.37 23.15 -2.37
N CYS A 204 4.06 21.91 -2.03
CA CYS A 204 4.70 20.76 -2.69
C CYS A 204 4.27 20.58 -4.15
N GLU A 205 3.17 21.21 -4.53
CA GLU A 205 2.77 21.43 -5.91
C GLU A 205 2.84 22.92 -6.23
N GLN A 206 3.36 23.26 -7.41
CA GLN A 206 3.38 24.64 -7.88
C GLN A 206 2.00 25.04 -8.41
N GLN A 207 1.51 26.19 -7.97
CA GLN A 207 0.24 26.74 -8.43
C GLN A 207 0.46 28.02 -9.27
N PRO A 208 -0.46 28.38 -10.18
CA PRO A 208 -0.33 29.60 -10.99
C PRO A 208 -0.29 30.88 -10.15
N GLU A 209 -1.01 30.91 -9.03
CA GLU A 209 -1.05 32.02 -8.08
C GLU A 209 -0.57 31.52 -6.71
N GLU A 210 0.67 31.89 -6.36
CA GLU A 210 1.27 31.51 -5.07
C GLU A 210 1.30 32.69 -4.11
N ARG A 211 1.17 32.39 -2.81
CA ARG A 211 1.37 33.36 -1.74
C ARG A 211 2.83 33.83 -1.74
N GLU A 212 3.06 35.09 -1.36
CA GLU A 212 4.41 35.68 -1.29
C GLU A 212 5.39 34.83 -0.48
N GLU A 213 4.94 34.29 0.67
CA GLU A 213 5.73 33.39 1.53
C GLU A 213 6.24 32.12 0.80
N LEU A 214 5.43 31.58 -0.13
CA LEU A 214 5.79 30.41 -0.94
C LEU A 214 6.80 30.78 -2.02
N ILE A 215 6.63 31.94 -2.66
CA ILE A 215 7.57 32.46 -3.65
C ILE A 215 8.96 32.65 -3.00
N GLU A 216 9.01 33.27 -1.82
CA GLU A 216 10.24 33.41 -1.04
C GLU A 216 10.85 32.05 -0.65
N ALA A 217 10.02 31.10 -0.20
CA ALA A 217 10.50 29.76 0.16
C ALA A 217 11.08 29.02 -1.05
N ARG A 218 10.48 29.14 -2.24
CA ARG A 218 11.03 28.55 -3.48
C ARG A 218 12.32 29.24 -3.90
N ALA A 219 12.42 30.56 -3.79
CA ALA A 219 13.65 31.28 -4.06
C ALA A 219 14.79 30.81 -3.13
N ALA A 220 14.49 30.58 -1.85
CA ALA A 220 15.44 30.01 -0.90
C ALA A 220 15.89 28.59 -1.28
N VAL A 221 14.98 27.75 -1.83
CA VAL A 221 15.36 26.44 -2.38
C VAL A 221 16.32 26.59 -3.55
N THR A 222 16.04 27.49 -4.51
CA THR A 222 16.93 27.75 -5.65
C THR A 222 18.34 28.13 -5.18
N VAL A 223 18.46 29.04 -4.22
CA VAL A 223 19.75 29.43 -3.62
C VAL A 223 20.43 28.23 -2.95
N ALA A 224 19.68 27.43 -2.19
CA ALA A 224 20.22 26.26 -1.51
C ALA A 224 20.68 25.14 -2.47
N LEU A 225 20.24 25.17 -3.73
CA LEU A 225 20.66 24.25 -4.78
C LEU A 225 21.92 24.69 -5.54
N GLU A 226 22.34 25.96 -5.43
CA GLU A 226 23.55 26.47 -6.11
C GLU A 226 24.81 25.63 -5.84
N PRO A 227 25.10 25.20 -4.59
CA PRO A 227 26.26 24.34 -4.31
C PRO A 227 26.20 22.95 -4.98
N PHE A 228 25.02 22.56 -5.47
CA PHE A 228 24.75 21.30 -6.16
C PHE A 228 24.49 21.52 -7.67
N GLY A 229 24.99 22.62 -8.22
CA GLY A 229 24.84 22.94 -9.64
C GLY A 229 23.41 23.26 -10.05
N GLY A 230 22.57 23.70 -9.10
CA GLY A 230 21.15 24.00 -9.34
C GLY A 230 20.26 22.76 -9.41
N THR A 231 20.79 21.56 -9.14
CA THR A 231 20.05 20.30 -9.17
C THR A 231 19.90 19.70 -7.78
N ALA A 232 18.78 19.02 -7.53
CA ALA A 232 18.56 18.38 -6.23
C ALA A 232 19.64 17.33 -5.97
N PRO A 233 20.24 17.29 -4.76
CA PRO A 233 21.28 16.32 -4.40
C PRO A 233 20.72 14.90 -4.14
N ILE A 234 19.54 14.60 -4.69
CA ILE A 234 18.80 13.38 -4.48
C ILE A 234 17.98 13.02 -5.71
N TRP A 235 17.98 11.74 -6.07
CA TRP A 235 17.32 11.23 -7.26
C TRP A 235 16.80 9.81 -7.06
N TRP A 236 15.91 9.41 -7.97
CA TRP A 236 15.49 8.02 -8.11
C TRP A 236 16.65 7.17 -8.62
N ASP A 237 16.87 6.03 -7.96
CA ASP A 237 17.94 5.12 -8.34
C ASP A 237 17.38 3.74 -8.65
N PHE A 238 17.56 3.30 -9.89
CA PHE A 238 17.17 1.98 -10.38
C PHE A 238 18.36 1.04 -10.56
N SER A 239 19.56 1.46 -10.14
CA SER A 239 20.81 0.70 -10.28
C SER A 239 21.32 0.27 -8.91
N PRO A 240 20.85 -0.88 -8.38
CA PRO A 240 21.35 -1.38 -7.11
C PRO A 240 22.85 -1.70 -7.20
N PRO A 241 23.62 -1.52 -6.11
CA PRO A 241 25.03 -1.92 -6.09
C PRO A 241 25.17 -3.42 -6.36
N ALA A 242 26.18 -3.79 -7.16
CA ALA A 242 26.48 -5.19 -7.43
C ALA A 242 26.79 -5.93 -6.11
N GLY A 243 26.15 -7.08 -5.88
CA GLY A 243 26.33 -7.85 -4.67
C GLY A 243 25.70 -7.23 -3.41
N ALA A 244 24.82 -6.23 -3.56
CA ALA A 244 24.06 -5.70 -2.43
C ALA A 244 23.31 -6.82 -1.70
N ARG A 245 23.47 -6.86 -0.37
CA ARG A 245 22.75 -7.79 0.50
C ARG A 245 21.24 -7.66 0.29
N ALA A 246 20.48 -8.74 0.33
CA ALA A 246 19.02 -8.66 0.39
C ALA A 246 18.56 -7.86 1.63
N ASN A 247 17.38 -7.23 1.57
CA ASN A 247 16.76 -6.68 2.78
C ASN A 247 16.39 -7.83 3.72
N LYS A 248 16.65 -7.68 5.03
CA LYS A 248 16.25 -8.67 6.03
C LYS A 248 14.74 -8.82 6.11
N PHE A 249 14.01 -7.73 5.91
CA PHE A 249 12.55 -7.71 6.01
C PHE A 249 11.95 -7.66 4.61
N GLU A 250 10.91 -8.45 4.38
CA GLU A 250 10.23 -8.57 3.08
C GLU A 250 9.91 -7.18 2.52
N PHE A 251 9.10 -6.40 3.24
CA PHE A 251 8.75 -5.01 2.89
C PHE A 251 9.62 -3.99 3.62
N GLY A 252 10.85 -4.35 3.98
CA GLY A 252 11.73 -3.52 4.78
C GLY A 252 12.04 -2.18 4.11
N HIS A 253 12.17 -1.14 4.93
CA HIS A 253 12.92 0.04 4.51
C HIS A 253 14.41 -0.24 4.70
N ARG A 254 15.27 0.41 3.93
CA ARG A 254 16.72 0.38 4.11
C ARG A 254 17.25 1.79 3.99
N VAL A 255 18.07 2.20 4.95
CA VAL A 255 18.86 3.43 4.86
C VAL A 255 20.32 3.06 4.94
N THR A 256 21.09 3.49 3.94
CA THR A 256 22.55 3.35 3.89
C THR A 256 23.15 4.74 3.88
N VAL A 257 24.16 4.96 4.72
CA VAL A 257 24.92 6.20 4.78
C VAL A 257 26.41 5.88 4.87
N GLY A 258 27.23 6.60 4.12
CA GLY A 258 28.66 6.29 4.08
C GLY A 258 29.54 7.47 3.69
N ILE A 259 30.83 7.27 3.95
CA ILE A 259 31.92 8.12 3.51
C ILE A 259 32.87 7.24 2.70
N ASP A 260 33.18 7.64 1.48
CA ASP A 260 34.31 7.09 0.74
C ASP A 260 35.57 7.90 1.03
N GLY A 261 36.58 7.29 1.65
CA GLY A 261 37.86 7.93 1.95
C GLY A 261 38.75 8.16 0.73
N PHE A 262 38.43 7.59 -0.44
CA PHE A 262 39.19 7.81 -1.67
C PHE A 262 39.10 9.26 -2.16
N ASP A 263 37.89 9.80 -2.24
CA ASP A 263 37.60 11.17 -2.71
C ASP A 263 36.83 12.02 -1.70
N GLY A 264 36.52 11.46 -0.53
CA GLY A 264 35.75 12.10 0.51
C GLY A 264 34.24 12.07 0.28
N GLN A 265 33.70 11.41 -0.75
CA GLN A 265 32.26 11.48 -1.03
C GLN A 265 31.43 11.02 0.17
N ILE A 266 30.52 11.89 0.61
CA ILE A 266 29.48 11.56 1.59
C ILE A 266 28.20 11.24 0.82
N TYR A 267 27.69 10.03 1.00
CA TYR A 267 26.56 9.53 0.22
C TYR A 267 25.54 8.81 1.11
N GLY A 268 24.36 8.64 0.54
CA GLY A 268 23.34 7.79 1.11
C GLY A 268 22.47 7.12 0.06
N ARG A 269 21.79 6.06 0.48
CA ARG A 269 20.78 5.36 -0.30
C ARG A 269 19.59 5.05 0.60
N VAL A 270 18.39 5.24 0.09
CA VAL A 270 17.15 4.88 0.78
C VAL A 270 16.36 3.96 -0.13
N ALA A 271 15.98 2.78 0.37
CA ALA A 271 15.00 1.92 -0.29
C ALA A 271 13.77 1.81 0.59
N LEU A 272 12.59 2.07 0.02
CA LEU A 272 11.31 1.89 0.70
C LEU A 272 10.61 0.63 0.18
N PHE A 273 10.06 -0.17 1.11
CA PHE A 273 9.37 -1.43 0.80
C PHE A 273 10.22 -2.42 -0.03
N SER A 274 11.54 -2.39 0.17
CA SER A 274 12.54 -3.15 -0.60
C SER A 274 12.48 -2.93 -2.12
N THR A 275 11.83 -1.86 -2.60
CA THR A 275 11.60 -1.64 -4.03
C THR A 275 11.95 -0.22 -4.46
N LEU A 276 11.39 0.79 -3.78
CA LEU A 276 11.46 2.19 -4.21
C LEU A 276 12.79 2.79 -3.74
N THR A 277 13.76 2.90 -4.65
CA THR A 277 15.15 3.20 -4.29
C THR A 277 15.57 4.59 -4.73
N PHE A 278 16.35 5.24 -3.87
CA PHE A 278 16.83 6.61 -4.02
C PHE A 278 18.32 6.67 -3.66
N ALA A 279 19.05 7.55 -4.33
CA ALA A 279 20.44 7.85 -4.04
C ALA A 279 20.60 9.33 -3.68
N VAL A 280 21.54 9.61 -2.79
CA VAL A 280 21.75 10.93 -2.18
C VAL A 280 23.22 11.27 -2.16
N HIS A 281 23.57 12.46 -2.60
CA HIS A 281 24.90 13.04 -2.45
C HIS A 281 24.86 14.13 -1.37
N LEU A 282 25.41 13.85 -0.18
CA LEU A 282 25.34 14.77 0.94
C LEU A 282 26.43 15.85 0.91
N GLY A 283 27.56 15.57 0.25
CA GLY A 283 28.71 16.48 0.14
C GLY A 283 30.03 15.73 0.16
N THR A 284 31.08 16.40 0.63
CA THR A 284 32.45 15.87 0.65
C THR A 284 33.07 16.03 2.04
N ALA A 285 33.55 14.94 2.61
CA ALA A 285 34.24 14.89 3.90
C ALA A 285 35.66 15.48 3.79
N PRO A 286 36.23 15.96 4.91
CA PRO A 286 37.62 16.41 4.95
C PRO A 286 38.60 15.32 4.48
N GLN A 287 39.71 15.74 3.87
CA GLN A 287 40.78 14.84 3.45
C GLN A 287 41.26 13.98 4.62
N GLY A 288 41.50 12.69 4.36
CA GLY A 288 41.92 11.71 5.37
C GLY A 288 40.77 11.09 6.17
N SER A 289 39.51 11.38 5.82
CA SER A 289 38.35 10.67 6.39
C SER A 289 38.40 9.18 6.04
N ALA A 290 38.17 8.32 7.03
CA ALA A 290 38.20 6.88 6.83
C ALA A 290 36.95 6.39 6.06
N THR A 291 37.16 5.50 5.09
CA THR A 291 36.05 4.83 4.39
C THR A 291 35.22 4.01 5.37
N ARG A 292 33.92 4.30 5.41
CA ARG A 292 32.98 3.57 6.27
C ARG A 292 31.57 3.71 5.75
N GLU A 293 30.84 2.61 5.74
CA GLU A 293 29.41 2.58 5.41
C GLU A 293 28.63 1.89 6.52
N VAL A 294 27.45 2.44 6.81
CA VAL A 294 26.46 1.85 7.72
C VAL A 294 25.16 1.67 6.95
N THR A 295 24.61 0.45 7.01
CA THR A 295 23.31 0.09 6.44
C THR A 295 22.38 -0.35 7.58
N VAL A 296 21.16 0.15 7.57
CA VAL A 296 20.12 -0.24 8.52
C VAL A 296 18.87 -0.65 7.74
N ASP A 297 18.46 -1.90 7.92
CA ASP A 297 17.16 -2.39 7.49
C ASP A 297 16.17 -2.13 8.62
N ILE A 298 14.95 -1.73 8.26
CA ILE A 298 13.89 -1.32 9.19
C ILE A 298 12.63 -2.11 8.83
N ASP A 299 12.04 -2.78 9.81
CA ASP A 299 10.79 -3.50 9.64
C ASP A 299 9.59 -2.56 9.85
N PRO A 300 8.85 -2.20 8.80
CA PRO A 300 7.68 -1.33 8.95
C PRO A 300 6.52 -2.01 9.69
N LEU A 301 6.55 -3.33 9.86
CA LEU A 301 5.52 -4.12 10.53
C LEU A 301 5.84 -4.41 12.00
N ALA A 302 7.04 -4.07 12.48
CA ALA A 302 7.41 -4.31 13.87
C ALA A 302 6.51 -3.52 14.84
N GLU A 303 6.02 -4.21 15.88
CA GLU A 303 5.18 -3.59 16.91
C GLU A 303 6.00 -2.73 17.88
N HIS A 304 7.20 -3.18 18.24
CA HIS A 304 8.10 -2.47 19.16
C HIS A 304 9.57 -2.87 18.94
N PRO A 305 10.55 -2.05 19.37
CA PRO A 305 11.95 -2.46 19.50
C PRO A 305 12.11 -3.68 20.43
N PRO A 306 13.19 -4.47 20.34
CA PRO A 306 14.43 -4.19 19.62
C PRO A 306 14.57 -4.86 18.24
N HIS A 307 13.60 -5.67 17.83
CA HIS A 307 13.66 -6.47 16.60
C HIS A 307 13.18 -5.72 15.34
N ASP A 308 12.99 -4.42 15.47
CA ASP A 308 12.52 -3.49 14.44
C ASP A 308 13.60 -3.09 13.42
N ILE A 309 14.88 -3.38 13.70
CA ILE A 309 16.00 -3.03 12.83
C ILE A 309 17.04 -4.14 12.71
N ASP A 310 17.81 -4.08 11.62
CA ASP A 310 19.01 -4.88 11.39
C ASP A 310 20.12 -4.00 10.83
N LYS A 311 21.17 -3.81 11.63
CA LYS A 311 22.26 -2.89 11.33
C LYS A 311 23.51 -3.65 10.92
N HIS A 312 24.12 -3.19 9.84
CA HIS A 312 25.38 -3.69 9.30
C HIS A 312 26.34 -2.53 9.06
N GLN A 313 27.64 -2.78 9.25
CA GLN A 313 28.68 -1.79 9.02
C GLN A 313 29.87 -2.44 8.31
N VAL A 314 30.45 -1.73 7.36
CA VAL A 314 31.66 -2.15 6.63
C VAL A 314 32.69 -1.02 6.56
N LEU A 315 33.95 -1.39 6.37
CA LEU A 315 35.08 -0.46 6.15
C LEU A 315 35.39 -0.35 4.65
N SER A 316 34.34 -0.20 3.86
CA SER A 316 34.35 -0.05 2.40
C SER A 316 33.15 0.80 1.97
N ALA A 317 33.10 1.26 0.72
CA ALA A 317 32.01 2.09 0.19
C ALA A 317 31.21 1.40 -0.94
N PRO A 318 30.60 0.22 -0.72
CA PRO A 318 29.90 -0.50 -1.79
C PRO A 318 28.63 0.23 -2.23
N GLY A 319 28.00 1.03 -1.36
CA GLY A 319 26.83 1.85 -1.65
C GLY A 319 27.16 3.22 -2.25
N ARG A 320 28.42 3.50 -2.61
CA ARG A 320 28.83 4.75 -3.27
C ARG A 320 27.89 5.09 -4.44
N VAL A 321 27.65 6.38 -4.65
CA VAL A 321 26.69 6.86 -5.64
C VAL A 321 27.40 7.59 -6.78
N GLN A 322 26.90 7.40 -7.99
CA GLN A 322 27.28 8.21 -9.15
C GLN A 322 26.24 9.31 -9.28
N VAL A 323 26.69 10.56 -9.18
CA VAL A 323 25.81 11.73 -9.33
C VAL A 323 25.47 11.87 -10.81
N PRO A 324 24.18 11.80 -11.20
CA PRO A 324 23.80 11.98 -12.59
C PRO A 324 23.97 13.45 -13.01
N GLU A 325 24.13 13.72 -14.30
CA GLU A 325 24.14 15.09 -14.82
C GLU A 325 22.79 15.78 -14.59
N HIS A 326 21.70 15.01 -14.68
CA HIS A 326 20.35 15.47 -14.36
C HIS A 326 19.68 14.52 -13.36
N ALA A 327 19.23 15.06 -12.22
CA ALA A 327 18.60 14.29 -11.15
C ALA A 327 17.33 13.49 -11.59
N THR A 328 16.70 13.84 -12.71
CA THR A 328 15.52 13.16 -13.24
C THR A 328 15.82 12.15 -14.34
N GLU A 329 17.06 12.08 -14.83
CA GLU A 329 17.44 11.23 -15.97
C GLU A 329 17.18 9.75 -15.71
N GLY A 330 17.59 9.24 -14.54
CA GLY A 330 17.36 7.86 -14.15
C GLY A 330 15.87 7.49 -14.12
N LEU A 331 15.01 8.40 -13.66
CA LEU A 331 13.56 8.22 -13.69
C LEU A 331 13.00 8.26 -15.11
N ALA A 332 13.45 9.21 -15.94
CA ALA A 332 13.00 9.31 -17.32
C ALA A 332 13.33 8.04 -18.12
N ASN A 333 14.54 7.51 -17.95
CA ASN A 333 14.97 6.25 -18.57
C ASN A 333 14.14 5.06 -18.08
N ALA A 334 13.93 4.95 -16.76
CA ALA A 334 13.14 3.86 -16.17
C ALA A 334 11.64 3.91 -16.54
N LEU A 335 11.12 5.10 -16.86
CA LEU A 335 9.77 5.25 -17.42
C LEU A 335 9.73 4.81 -18.89
N ALA A 336 10.74 5.19 -19.68
CA ALA A 336 10.81 4.88 -21.10
C ALA A 336 10.97 3.38 -21.39
N ASP A 337 11.74 2.65 -20.56
CA ASP A 337 11.99 1.21 -20.73
C ASP A 337 11.06 0.30 -19.88
N GLY A 338 10.14 0.90 -19.13
CA GLY A 338 9.18 0.23 -18.26
C GLY A 338 9.76 -0.36 -16.96
N THR A 339 11.02 -0.08 -16.62
CA THR A 339 11.66 -0.55 -15.38
C THR A 339 10.93 -0.06 -14.14
N GLN A 340 10.49 1.20 -14.13
CA GLN A 340 9.70 1.74 -13.04
C GLN A 340 8.35 1.01 -12.91
N GLN A 341 7.65 0.78 -14.03
CA GLN A 341 6.38 0.08 -14.02
C GLN A 341 6.52 -1.36 -13.49
N ARG A 342 7.55 -2.08 -13.93
CA ARG A 342 7.84 -3.45 -13.44
C ARG A 342 8.14 -3.47 -11.94
N ALA A 343 8.90 -2.51 -11.43
CA ALA A 343 9.21 -2.41 -10.01
C ALA A 343 7.94 -2.21 -9.16
N PHE A 344 7.03 -1.31 -9.58
CA PHE A 344 5.76 -1.09 -8.90
C PHE A 344 4.82 -2.30 -9.01
N ALA A 345 4.72 -2.91 -10.20
CA ALA A 345 3.91 -4.12 -10.39
C ALA A 345 4.38 -5.25 -9.47
N ASN A 346 5.69 -5.47 -9.38
CA ASN A 346 6.26 -6.47 -8.48
C ASN A 346 5.99 -6.15 -6.99
N LEU A 347 6.04 -4.88 -6.58
CA LEU A 347 5.67 -4.50 -5.20
C LEU A 347 4.21 -4.84 -4.91
N LEU A 348 3.29 -4.53 -5.82
CA LEU A 348 1.87 -4.83 -5.66
C LEU A 348 1.61 -6.34 -5.62
N GLU A 349 2.23 -7.11 -6.52
CA GLU A 349 2.15 -8.58 -6.53
C GLU A 349 2.62 -9.19 -5.20
N ARG A 350 3.77 -8.72 -4.68
CA ARG A 350 4.27 -9.15 -3.37
C ARG A 350 3.32 -8.79 -2.24
N LEU A 351 2.71 -7.60 -2.27
CA LEU A 351 1.72 -7.19 -1.28
C LEU A 351 0.49 -8.10 -1.31
N GLU A 352 -0.01 -8.45 -2.49
CA GLU A 352 -1.14 -9.36 -2.65
C GLU A 352 -0.83 -10.77 -2.14
N GLU A 353 0.35 -11.29 -2.48
CA GLU A 353 0.84 -12.58 -1.99
C GLU A 353 0.96 -12.59 -0.47
N HIS A 354 1.50 -11.52 0.13
CA HIS A 354 1.57 -11.38 1.58
C HIS A 354 0.19 -11.43 2.25
N GLN A 355 -0.82 -10.75 1.67
CA GLN A 355 -2.20 -10.84 2.19
C GLN A 355 -2.78 -12.25 2.06
N LEU A 356 -2.52 -12.94 0.93
CA LEU A 356 -2.96 -14.32 0.73
C LEU A 356 -2.35 -15.27 1.77
N LEU A 357 -1.04 -15.20 2.01
CA LEU A 357 -0.36 -16.03 3.00
C LEU A 357 -0.86 -15.75 4.43
N LYS A 358 -1.09 -14.48 4.77
CA LYS A 358 -1.67 -14.09 6.06
C LYS A 358 -3.09 -14.63 6.24
N LEU A 359 -3.91 -14.58 5.20
CA LEU A 359 -5.23 -15.19 5.19
C LEU A 359 -5.13 -16.71 5.39
N ALA A 360 -4.28 -17.38 4.61
CA ALA A 360 -4.11 -18.83 4.66
C ALA A 360 -3.65 -19.31 6.03
N ARG A 361 -2.74 -18.59 6.70
CA ARG A 361 -2.34 -18.87 8.09
C ARG A 361 -3.51 -18.76 9.08
N THR A 362 -4.32 -17.71 8.93
CA THR A 362 -5.49 -17.47 9.79
C THR A 362 -6.51 -18.59 9.61
N MET A 363 -6.83 -18.93 8.37
CA MET A 363 -7.74 -20.03 8.04
C MET A 363 -7.18 -21.38 8.49
N SER A 364 -5.87 -21.65 8.30
CA SER A 364 -5.25 -22.90 8.75
C SER A 364 -5.38 -23.08 10.26
N THR A 365 -5.26 -21.99 11.03
CA THR A 365 -5.46 -22.03 12.49
C THR A 365 -6.91 -22.34 12.85
N ALA A 366 -7.87 -21.72 12.15
CA ALA A 366 -9.29 -21.94 12.39
C ALA A 366 -9.77 -23.35 11.96
N LEU A 367 -9.19 -23.89 10.89
CA LEU A 367 -9.52 -25.19 10.30
C LEU A 367 -8.71 -26.36 10.87
N ALA A 368 -7.76 -26.11 11.78
CA ALA A 368 -6.98 -27.17 12.43
C ALA A 368 -7.82 -28.31 13.03
N PRO A 369 -9.01 -28.05 13.65
CA PRO A 369 -9.85 -29.12 14.19
C PRO A 369 -10.47 -30.04 13.13
N CYS A 370 -10.54 -29.63 11.86
CA CYS A 370 -11.28 -30.34 10.82
C CYS A 370 -10.90 -31.82 10.70
N SER A 371 -9.61 -32.16 10.89
CA SER A 371 -9.11 -33.55 10.83
C SER A 371 -9.66 -34.48 11.91
N THR A 372 -10.23 -33.93 12.99
CA THR A 372 -10.74 -34.68 14.15
C THR A 372 -12.26 -34.68 14.24
N LEU A 373 -12.92 -33.86 13.43
CA LEU A 373 -14.37 -33.69 13.43
C LEU A 373 -15.06 -34.75 12.55
N SER A 374 -16.36 -34.96 12.76
CA SER A 374 -17.17 -35.70 11.78
C SER A 374 -17.26 -34.93 10.46
N LEU A 375 -17.59 -35.62 9.36
CA LEU A 375 -17.71 -35.00 8.03
C LEU A 375 -18.66 -33.78 8.03
N PHE A 376 -19.80 -33.89 8.74
CA PHE A 376 -20.79 -32.81 8.81
C PHE A 376 -20.26 -31.60 9.60
N GLU A 377 -19.57 -31.83 10.71
CA GLU A 377 -18.98 -30.76 11.53
C GLU A 377 -17.80 -30.09 10.82
N ALA A 378 -16.95 -30.88 10.15
CA ALA A 378 -15.85 -30.37 9.34
C ALA A 378 -16.36 -29.50 8.20
N ARG A 379 -17.39 -29.96 7.47
CA ARG A 379 -18.08 -29.17 6.45
C ARG A 379 -18.59 -27.84 7.00
N THR A 380 -19.32 -27.90 8.10
CA THR A 380 -19.90 -26.71 8.74
C THR A 380 -18.82 -25.69 9.12
N LEU A 381 -17.68 -26.18 9.63
CA LEU A 381 -16.54 -25.34 9.97
C LEU A 381 -15.90 -24.71 8.73
N ILE A 382 -15.70 -25.48 7.65
CA ILE A 382 -15.19 -24.98 6.36
C ILE A 382 -16.11 -23.92 5.77
N GLU A 383 -17.42 -24.18 5.72
CA GLU A 383 -18.41 -23.23 5.21
C GLU A 383 -18.38 -21.91 5.98
N LYS A 384 -18.31 -21.98 7.31
CA LYS A 384 -18.20 -20.80 8.18
C LYS A 384 -16.93 -19.98 7.93
N GLU A 385 -15.79 -20.64 7.70
CA GLU A 385 -14.54 -19.93 7.40
C GLU A 385 -14.58 -19.29 6.02
N LEU A 386 -15.13 -19.96 5.01
CA LEU A 386 -15.28 -19.39 3.67
C LEU A 386 -16.31 -18.25 3.62
N ASP A 387 -17.36 -18.28 4.45
CA ASP A 387 -18.34 -17.19 4.58
C ASP A 387 -17.72 -15.87 5.07
N GLN A 388 -16.57 -15.95 5.73
CA GLN A 388 -15.82 -14.77 6.16
C GLN A 388 -14.93 -14.19 5.04
N GLN A 389 -14.77 -14.91 3.92
CA GLN A 389 -13.82 -14.57 2.85
C GLN A 389 -14.45 -14.34 1.47
N PRO A 390 -15.65 -13.74 1.34
CA PRO A 390 -16.33 -13.67 0.05
C PRO A 390 -15.59 -12.79 -0.97
N GLN A 391 -14.87 -11.75 -0.53
CA GLN A 391 -14.04 -10.92 -1.41
C GLN A 391 -12.86 -11.72 -2.01
N GLN A 392 -12.23 -12.62 -1.22
CA GLN A 392 -11.12 -13.43 -1.73
C GLN A 392 -11.62 -14.50 -2.72
N ILE A 393 -12.75 -15.14 -2.43
CA ILE A 393 -13.40 -16.07 -3.35
C ILE A 393 -13.78 -15.33 -4.65
N TRP A 394 -14.30 -14.11 -4.53
CA TRP A 394 -14.62 -13.29 -5.69
C TRP A 394 -13.42 -12.93 -6.56
N ARG A 395 -12.24 -12.71 -5.96
CA ARG A 395 -10.98 -12.52 -6.72
C ARG A 395 -10.63 -13.74 -7.56
N LEU A 396 -10.80 -14.96 -7.03
CA LEU A 396 -10.61 -16.19 -7.80
C LEU A 396 -11.59 -16.28 -8.98
N VAL A 397 -12.87 -16.03 -8.74
CA VAL A 397 -13.91 -16.02 -9.78
C VAL A 397 -13.54 -15.04 -10.89
N THR A 398 -13.17 -13.81 -10.52
CA THR A 398 -12.79 -12.76 -11.47
C THR A 398 -11.58 -13.19 -12.29
N ALA A 399 -10.52 -13.68 -11.65
CA ALA A 399 -9.32 -14.14 -12.34
C ALA A 399 -9.59 -15.28 -13.33
N VAL A 400 -10.43 -16.26 -12.95
CA VAL A 400 -10.84 -17.36 -13.84
C VAL A 400 -11.62 -16.85 -15.04
N VAL A 401 -12.63 -16.00 -14.80
CA VAL A 401 -13.54 -15.52 -15.85
C VAL A 401 -12.80 -14.60 -16.81
N GLU A 402 -11.99 -13.66 -16.31
CA GLU A 402 -11.18 -12.76 -17.14
C GLU A 402 -10.11 -13.52 -17.94
N GLY A 403 -9.42 -14.49 -17.32
CA GLY A 403 -8.44 -15.33 -18.01
C GLY A 403 -9.08 -16.16 -19.13
N SER A 404 -10.23 -16.77 -18.86
CA SER A 404 -10.98 -17.53 -19.87
C SER A 404 -11.48 -16.63 -20.99
N ARG A 405 -12.00 -15.45 -20.65
CA ARG A 405 -12.43 -14.44 -21.63
C ARG A 405 -11.29 -14.04 -22.55
N ALA A 406 -10.11 -13.76 -22.00
CA ALA A 406 -8.94 -13.36 -22.78
C ALA A 406 -8.53 -14.45 -23.79
N GLU A 407 -8.45 -15.72 -23.35
CA GLU A 407 -8.10 -16.83 -24.24
C GLU A 407 -9.18 -17.11 -25.29
N MET A 408 -10.46 -17.01 -24.94
CA MET A 408 -11.57 -17.23 -25.89
C MET A 408 -11.65 -16.11 -26.94
N VAL A 409 -11.44 -14.86 -26.54
CA VAL A 409 -11.34 -13.71 -27.47
C VAL A 409 -10.15 -13.89 -28.41
N LYS A 410 -8.99 -14.29 -27.87
CA LYS A 410 -7.80 -14.59 -28.70
C LYS A 410 -8.06 -15.76 -29.66
N GLY A 411 -8.93 -16.69 -29.29
CA GLY A 411 -9.41 -17.80 -30.13
C GLY A 411 -10.53 -17.44 -31.12
N GLY A 412 -10.92 -16.16 -31.25
CA GLY A 412 -11.94 -15.71 -32.21
C GLY A 412 -13.39 -15.94 -31.76
N MET A 413 -13.63 -16.04 -30.45
CA MET A 413 -14.98 -16.17 -29.86
C MET A 413 -15.44 -14.89 -29.16
N GLU A 414 -15.34 -13.74 -29.81
CA GLU A 414 -15.64 -12.43 -29.20
C GLU A 414 -17.07 -12.33 -28.66
N ASN A 415 -18.02 -13.00 -29.29
CA ASN A 415 -19.44 -13.00 -28.90
C ASN A 415 -19.70 -13.61 -27.52
N ILE A 416 -18.74 -14.36 -26.94
CA ILE A 416 -18.88 -14.92 -25.59
C ILE A 416 -18.59 -13.90 -24.49
N ALA A 417 -17.86 -12.83 -24.82
CA ALA A 417 -17.40 -11.87 -23.81
C ALA A 417 -18.54 -11.31 -22.95
N PRO A 418 -19.70 -10.88 -23.49
CA PRO A 418 -20.81 -10.42 -22.66
C PRO A 418 -21.38 -11.47 -21.71
N VAL A 419 -21.36 -12.75 -22.10
CA VAL A 419 -21.82 -13.86 -21.25
C VAL A 419 -20.88 -14.03 -20.05
N LEU A 420 -19.57 -13.98 -20.29
CA LEU A 420 -18.56 -14.04 -19.24
C LEU A 420 -18.59 -12.79 -18.34
N ASP A 421 -18.74 -11.60 -18.93
CA ASP A 421 -18.84 -10.33 -18.20
C ASP A 421 -20.03 -10.35 -17.22
N ASN A 422 -21.15 -10.98 -17.58
CA ASN A 422 -22.31 -11.15 -16.70
C ASN A 422 -22.05 -12.06 -15.48
N LEU A 423 -21.09 -13.00 -15.56
CA LEU A 423 -20.72 -13.83 -14.41
C LEU A 423 -20.00 -13.03 -13.32
N ILE A 424 -19.38 -11.91 -13.69
CA ILE A 424 -18.59 -11.05 -12.81
C ILE A 424 -19.14 -9.62 -12.70
N ALA A 425 -20.40 -9.41 -13.09
CA ALA A 425 -20.99 -8.08 -13.12
C ALA A 425 -21.30 -7.53 -11.72
N TYR A 426 -20.82 -6.31 -11.47
CA TYR A 426 -21.15 -5.52 -10.28
C TYR A 426 -22.48 -4.77 -10.44
N ASP A 427 -23.14 -4.48 -9.32
CA ASP A 427 -24.37 -3.69 -9.26
C ASP A 427 -24.35 -2.74 -8.04
N ALA A 428 -24.39 -1.43 -8.31
CA ALA A 428 -24.40 -0.39 -7.28
C ALA A 428 -25.68 -0.39 -6.44
N GLN A 429 -26.79 -0.89 -7.00
CA GLN A 429 -28.12 -0.97 -6.39
C GLN A 429 -28.36 -2.33 -5.71
N SER A 430 -27.36 -3.21 -5.69
CA SER A 430 -27.39 -4.44 -4.91
C SER A 430 -26.80 -4.23 -3.51
N ALA A 431 -27.38 -4.87 -2.52
CA ALA A 431 -26.87 -4.86 -1.14
C ALA A 431 -25.49 -5.53 -1.01
N SER A 432 -25.14 -6.45 -1.91
CA SER A 432 -23.83 -7.11 -1.93
C SER A 432 -22.81 -6.41 -2.83
N GLY A 433 -23.24 -5.47 -3.68
CA GLY A 433 -22.42 -4.90 -4.74
C GLY A 433 -22.32 -5.76 -6.00
N LEU A 434 -22.92 -6.95 -6.02
CA LEU A 434 -22.93 -7.87 -7.16
C LEU A 434 -24.32 -7.96 -7.80
N SER A 435 -24.36 -8.16 -9.12
CA SER A 435 -25.59 -8.56 -9.81
C SER A 435 -26.08 -9.93 -9.33
N GLN A 436 -27.34 -10.26 -9.61
CA GLN A 436 -27.91 -11.55 -9.23
C GLN A 436 -27.13 -12.75 -9.81
N GLN A 437 -26.71 -12.66 -11.07
CA GLN A 437 -25.92 -13.71 -11.73
C GLN A 437 -24.52 -13.83 -11.09
N ALA A 438 -23.90 -12.70 -10.74
CA ALA A 438 -22.64 -12.68 -10.02
C ALA A 438 -22.76 -13.27 -8.60
N GLU A 439 -23.84 -13.01 -7.88
CA GLU A 439 -24.11 -13.65 -6.58
C GLU A 439 -24.23 -15.17 -6.70
N ALA A 440 -24.93 -15.67 -7.72
CA ALA A 440 -25.03 -17.10 -7.99
C ALA A 440 -23.65 -17.69 -8.33
N THR A 441 -22.84 -16.96 -9.09
CA THR A 441 -21.47 -17.38 -9.45
C THR A 441 -20.56 -17.46 -8.22
N LEU A 442 -20.64 -16.49 -7.31
CA LEU A 442 -19.93 -16.52 -6.03
C LEU A 442 -20.34 -17.74 -5.18
N ALA A 443 -21.64 -18.07 -5.14
CA ALA A 443 -22.14 -19.23 -4.42
C ALA A 443 -21.61 -20.56 -5.00
N LEU A 444 -21.54 -20.69 -6.33
CA LEU A 444 -20.94 -21.85 -7.00
C LEU A 444 -19.45 -21.98 -6.67
N ALA A 445 -18.71 -20.87 -6.71
CA ALA A 445 -17.29 -20.85 -6.36
C ALA A 445 -17.05 -21.26 -4.92
N LYS A 446 -17.86 -20.75 -3.97
CA LYS A 446 -17.83 -21.19 -2.57
C LYS A 446 -18.08 -22.70 -2.48
N ALA A 447 -19.10 -23.22 -3.14
CA ALA A 447 -19.41 -24.65 -3.10
C ALA A 447 -18.27 -25.52 -3.64
N ALA A 448 -17.58 -25.07 -4.71
CA ALA A 448 -16.37 -25.73 -5.24
C ALA A 448 -15.27 -25.82 -4.18
N LEU A 449 -15.00 -24.70 -3.50
CA LEU A 449 -13.96 -24.62 -2.48
C LEU A 449 -14.31 -25.44 -1.24
N VAL A 450 -15.58 -25.46 -0.81
CA VAL A 450 -16.03 -26.34 0.28
C VAL A 450 -15.74 -27.79 -0.08
N ALA A 451 -16.18 -28.25 -1.26
CA ALA A 451 -15.99 -29.63 -1.68
C ALA A 451 -14.50 -30.02 -1.76
N GLN A 452 -13.65 -29.13 -2.27
CA GLN A 452 -12.21 -29.40 -2.34
C GLN A 452 -11.56 -29.40 -0.96
N MET A 453 -11.90 -28.46 -0.09
CA MET A 453 -11.36 -28.40 1.28
C MET A 453 -11.84 -29.57 2.14
N GLU A 454 -13.05 -30.09 1.93
CA GLU A 454 -13.53 -31.31 2.58
C GLU A 454 -12.69 -32.53 2.21
N GLN A 455 -12.36 -32.68 0.91
CA GLN A 455 -11.50 -33.76 0.43
C GLN A 455 -10.09 -33.64 1.01
N ASP A 456 -9.52 -32.44 0.98
CA ASP A 456 -8.17 -32.17 1.48
C ASP A 456 -8.09 -32.33 3.01
N CYS A 457 -9.17 -32.01 3.72
CA CYS A 457 -9.31 -32.28 5.14
C CYS A 457 -9.33 -33.79 5.42
N ALA A 458 -10.17 -34.55 4.72
CA ALA A 458 -10.26 -36.00 4.89
C ALA A 458 -8.94 -36.71 4.56
N ALA A 459 -8.16 -36.17 3.64
CA ALA A 459 -6.83 -36.64 3.28
C ALA A 459 -5.72 -36.15 4.24
N GLY A 460 -6.01 -35.26 5.18
CA GLY A 460 -5.03 -34.71 6.13
C GLY A 460 -4.02 -33.74 5.50
N VAL A 461 -4.34 -33.14 4.35
CA VAL A 461 -3.46 -32.24 3.58
C VAL A 461 -3.89 -30.77 3.60
N LEU A 462 -4.97 -30.43 4.32
CA LEU A 462 -5.48 -29.05 4.44
C LEU A 462 -4.63 -28.20 5.41
N HIS A 463 -3.38 -27.93 5.05
CA HIS A 463 -2.44 -27.06 5.79
C HIS A 463 -2.32 -25.66 5.16
N GLU A 464 -1.61 -24.74 5.82
CA GLU A 464 -1.43 -23.33 5.41
C GLU A 464 -1.10 -23.17 3.92
N GLU A 465 -0.07 -23.86 3.42
CA GLU A 465 0.30 -23.79 1.99
C GLU A 465 -0.82 -24.27 1.06
N ARG A 466 -1.50 -25.36 1.40
CA ARG A 466 -2.61 -25.87 0.61
C ARG A 466 -3.81 -24.93 0.60
N ILE A 467 -4.09 -24.26 1.73
CA ILE A 467 -5.13 -23.24 1.79
C ILE A 467 -4.75 -22.04 0.90
N ALA A 468 -3.49 -21.61 0.88
CA ALA A 468 -3.04 -20.56 -0.03
C ALA A 468 -3.24 -20.96 -1.51
N GLU A 469 -2.95 -22.22 -1.84
CA GLU A 469 -3.21 -22.76 -3.19
C GLU A 469 -4.69 -22.68 -3.58
N LEU A 470 -5.58 -23.07 -2.67
CA LEU A 470 -7.03 -23.06 -2.90
C LEU A 470 -7.64 -21.65 -2.91
N MET A 471 -7.09 -20.74 -2.10
CA MET A 471 -7.66 -19.40 -1.92
C MET A 471 -7.10 -18.36 -2.90
N GLY A 472 -5.98 -18.62 -3.60
CA GLY A 472 -5.38 -17.61 -4.47
C GLY A 472 -4.50 -18.11 -5.61
N ARG A 473 -4.28 -19.41 -5.77
CA ARG A 473 -3.36 -19.94 -6.81
C ARG A 473 -4.04 -20.98 -7.71
N GLY A 474 -3.24 -21.61 -8.58
CA GLY A 474 -3.69 -22.54 -9.62
C GLY A 474 -4.73 -23.57 -9.19
N PRO A 475 -4.54 -24.35 -8.10
CA PRO A 475 -5.53 -25.33 -7.67
C PRO A 475 -6.90 -24.73 -7.33
N GLY A 476 -6.93 -23.58 -6.66
CA GLY A 476 -8.16 -22.83 -6.39
C GLY A 476 -8.85 -22.35 -7.66
N LEU A 477 -8.07 -21.75 -8.58
CA LEU A 477 -8.57 -21.30 -9.88
C LEU A 477 -9.17 -22.46 -10.69
N TYR A 478 -8.53 -23.62 -10.67
CA TYR A 478 -9.03 -24.83 -11.34
C TYR A 478 -10.35 -25.31 -10.75
N ALA A 479 -10.41 -25.48 -9.42
CA ALA A 479 -11.62 -25.97 -8.74
C ALA A 479 -12.81 -25.02 -8.95
N VAL A 480 -12.59 -23.72 -8.79
CA VAL A 480 -13.61 -22.69 -9.03
C VAL A 480 -14.03 -22.66 -10.49
N GLY A 481 -13.09 -22.69 -11.43
CA GLY A 481 -13.39 -22.58 -12.86
C GLY A 481 -14.19 -23.73 -13.43
N GLN A 482 -13.99 -24.96 -12.94
CA GLN A 482 -14.81 -26.11 -13.33
C GLN A 482 -16.30 -25.89 -13.06
N LEU A 483 -16.66 -25.33 -11.89
CA LEU A 483 -18.07 -25.09 -11.57
C LEU A 483 -18.61 -23.79 -12.16
N VAL A 484 -17.82 -22.72 -12.14
CA VAL A 484 -18.27 -21.38 -12.61
C VAL A 484 -18.50 -21.35 -14.11
N LEU A 485 -17.67 -22.04 -14.91
CA LEU A 485 -17.77 -22.02 -16.36
C LEU A 485 -18.66 -23.13 -16.94
N ALA A 486 -19.06 -24.12 -16.13
CA ALA A 486 -19.91 -25.22 -16.59
C ALA A 486 -21.22 -24.75 -17.27
N PRO A 487 -21.99 -23.78 -16.72
CA PRO A 487 -23.21 -23.29 -17.37
C PRO A 487 -22.93 -22.68 -18.75
N VAL A 488 -21.80 -22.01 -18.92
CA VAL A 488 -21.40 -21.41 -20.20
C VAL A 488 -21.08 -22.51 -21.20
N LEU A 489 -20.25 -23.49 -20.81
CA LEU A 489 -19.87 -24.60 -21.68
C LEU A 489 -21.07 -25.46 -22.12
N GLN A 490 -22.08 -25.63 -21.27
CA GLN A 490 -23.31 -26.34 -21.61
C GLN A 490 -24.06 -25.64 -22.75
N VAL A 491 -24.21 -24.31 -22.70
CA VAL A 491 -24.85 -23.52 -23.76
C VAL A 491 -24.12 -23.67 -25.10
N PHE A 492 -22.79 -23.78 -25.10
CA PHE A 492 -22.01 -24.04 -26.32
C PHE A 492 -22.12 -25.48 -26.84
N SER A 493 -22.23 -26.45 -25.93
CA SER A 493 -22.44 -27.85 -26.33
C SER A 493 -23.83 -28.09 -26.94
N GLU A 494 -24.86 -27.38 -26.47
CA GLU A 494 -26.22 -27.48 -27.00
C GLU A 494 -26.39 -26.75 -28.34
N SER A 495 -25.67 -25.64 -28.55
CA SER A 495 -25.71 -24.89 -29.81
C SER A 495 -24.91 -25.54 -30.96
N ALA A 496 -24.09 -26.56 -30.67
CA ALA A 496 -23.43 -27.40 -31.67
C ALA A 496 -24.34 -28.51 -32.25
N HIS A 497 -25.55 -28.70 -31.72
CA HIS A 497 -26.54 -29.66 -32.22
C HIS A 497 -27.89 -29.03 -32.63
N PRO A 498 -27.95 -28.14 -33.64
CA PRO A 498 -29.23 -27.73 -34.21
C PRO A 498 -29.68 -28.76 -35.27
N ASN A 499 -30.73 -29.52 -34.92
CA ASN A 499 -31.55 -30.39 -35.79
C ASN A 499 -30.95 -31.73 -36.29
N GLU A 500 -31.11 -32.77 -35.49
CA GLU A 500 -31.63 -34.05 -36.01
C GLU A 500 -33.06 -34.23 -35.52
N VAL A 501 -34.01 -33.55 -36.18
CA VAL A 501 -35.44 -33.85 -36.07
C VAL A 501 -35.92 -34.38 -37.42
N SER A 502 -36.24 -35.67 -37.42
CA SER A 502 -37.18 -36.38 -38.29
C SER A 502 -37.06 -36.22 -39.81
N ARG A 503 -36.54 -37.27 -40.47
CA ARG A 503 -37.22 -37.91 -41.60
C ARG A 503 -37.11 -39.41 -41.53
#